data_AF-A0A2V6CEK9-F1
#
_entry.id   AF-A0A2V6CEK9-F1
#
_cell.length_a   1.000
_cell.length_b   1.000
_cell.length_c   1.000
_cell.angle_alpha   90.00
_cell.angle_beta   90.00
_cell.angle_gamma   90.00
#
_symmetry.space_group_name_H-M   'P 1'
#
loop_
_entity.id
_entity.type
_entity.pdbx_description
1 polymer ?
#
loop_
_entity_poly.entity_id
_entity_poly.type
_entity_poly.pdbx_seq_one_letter_code
_entity_poly.pdbx_strand_id
1 'polypeptide(L)'
;MNLTELRKKLLAAARAHPPGGDVPYAFEKRVMARLAEKPALDLFAIWNRTLWQAVAPCLAVTLFLGVWTFLAQRNDNSRETLAADLENSLYAPLDNQTETW
;
A
#
# COMPACT_ATOMS: atom_id res chain seq x y z
N MET A 1 -38.86 15.08 -12.36
CA MET A 1 -38.88 15.86 -11.09
C MET A 1 -37.49 15.80 -10.47
N ASN A 2 -36.86 16.95 -10.19
CA ASN A 2 -35.46 16.98 -9.78
C ASN A 2 -35.34 16.71 -8.27
N LEU A 3 -34.92 15.49 -7.91
CA LEU A 3 -34.88 15.02 -6.51
C LEU A 3 -33.95 15.86 -5.63
N THR A 4 -32.92 16.45 -6.22
CA THR A 4 -31.93 17.29 -5.54
C THR A 4 -32.56 18.59 -5.03
N GLU A 5 -33.39 19.23 -5.85
CA GLU A 5 -34.12 20.45 -5.50
C GLU A 5 -35.20 20.19 -4.44
N LEU A 6 -35.89 19.06 -4.54
CA LEU A 6 -36.88 18.65 -3.54
C LEU A 6 -36.22 18.43 -2.17
N ARG A 7 -35.08 17.73 -2.13
CA ARG A 7 -34.30 17.51 -0.91
C ARG A 7 -33.84 18.82 -0.29
N LYS A 8 -33.38 19.77 -1.11
CA LYS A 8 -32.92 21.10 -0.65
C LYS A 8 -34.06 21.90 -0.01
N LYS A 9 -35.24 21.90 -0.63
CA LYS A 9 -36.45 22.55 -0.09
C LYS A 9 -36.93 21.92 1.21
N LEU A 10 -36.94 20.59 1.30
CA LEU A 10 -37.30 19.86 2.53
C LEU A 10 -36.33 20.13 3.67
N LEU A 11 -35.03 20.17 3.40
CA LEU A 11 -34.01 20.52 4.40
C LEU A 11 -34.15 21.96 4.89
N ALA A 12 -34.45 22.91 3.99
CA ALA A 12 -34.67 24.30 4.36
C ALA A 12 -35.92 24.45 5.25
N ALA A 13 -37.02 23.78 4.92
CA ALA A 13 -38.25 23.78 5.71
C ALA A 13 -38.07 23.14 7.09
N ALA A 14 -37.35 22.01 7.16
CA ALA A 14 -37.03 21.33 8.42
C ALA A 14 -36.13 22.18 9.33
N ARG A 15 -35.18 22.94 8.75
CA ARG A 15 -34.26 23.79 9.51
C ARG A 15 -34.91 25.09 10.01
N ALA A 16 -35.98 25.54 9.36
CA ALA A 16 -36.78 26.69 9.79
C ALA A 16 -37.71 26.37 10.98
N HIS A 17 -37.98 25.10 11.26
CA HIS A 17 -38.72 24.68 12.45
C HIS A 17 -37.73 24.24 13.56
N PRO A 18 -37.72 24.92 14.73
CA PRO A 18 -36.89 24.48 15.85
C PRO A 18 -37.32 23.09 16.33
N PRO A 19 -36.38 22.27 16.86
CA PRO A 19 -36.71 20.93 17.33
C PRO A 19 -37.64 21.02 18.55
N GLY A 20 -38.93 20.80 18.31
CA GLY A 20 -39.91 20.56 19.36
C GLY A 20 -39.83 19.13 19.87
N GLY A 21 -40.13 18.91 21.15
CA GLY A 21 -40.20 17.58 21.76
C GLY A 21 -41.36 16.71 21.23
N ASP A 22 -42.26 17.28 20.42
CA ASP A 22 -43.35 16.59 19.73
C ASP A 22 -42.83 15.75 18.56
N VAL A 23 -42.06 14.74 18.88
CA VAL A 23 -41.72 13.68 17.94
C VAL A 23 -42.80 12.61 18.09
N PRO A 24 -43.44 12.15 16.98
CA PRO A 24 -44.47 11.13 17.06
C PRO A 24 -43.99 9.91 17.86
N TYR A 25 -44.87 9.40 18.72
CA TYR A 25 -44.58 8.23 19.56
C TYR A 25 -43.96 7.10 18.72
N ALA A 26 -42.85 6.53 19.20
CA ALA A 26 -42.03 5.51 18.53
C ALA A 26 -41.25 5.94 17.27
N PHE A 27 -41.15 7.23 16.95
CA PHE A 27 -40.26 7.70 15.87
C PHE A 27 -38.81 7.26 16.09
N GLU A 28 -38.28 7.43 17.29
CA GLU A 28 -36.92 7.00 17.64
C GLU A 28 -36.74 5.49 17.39
N LYS A 29 -37.71 4.67 17.82
CA LYS A 29 -37.69 3.22 17.60
C LYS A 29 -37.71 2.85 16.13
N ARG A 30 -38.48 3.57 15.30
CA ARG A 30 -38.53 3.36 13.85
C ARG A 30 -37.24 3.78 13.14
N VAL A 31 -36.64 4.90 13.57
CA VAL A 31 -35.36 5.36 13.03
C VAL A 31 -34.25 4.38 13.40
N MET A 32 -34.18 3.96 14.66
CA MET A 32 -33.18 3.01 15.13
C MET A 32 -33.35 1.63 14.48
N ALA A 33 -34.58 1.16 14.25
CA ALA A 33 -34.83 -0.08 13.50
C ALA A 33 -34.28 0.00 12.07
N ARG A 34 -34.54 1.10 11.34
CA ARG A 34 -33.99 1.28 9.98
C ARG A 34 -32.48 1.49 9.95
N LEU A 35 -31.90 2.02 11.02
CA LEU A 35 -30.46 2.17 11.15
C LEU A 35 -29.79 0.82 11.42
N ALA A 36 -30.44 -0.06 12.19
CA ALA A 36 -29.98 -1.42 12.47
C ALA A 36 -30.16 -2.36 11.27
N GLU A 37 -31.20 -2.16 10.45
CA GLU A 37 -31.43 -2.89 9.20
C GLU A 37 -30.46 -2.51 8.08
N LYS A 38 -29.76 -1.38 8.22
CA LYS A 38 -28.71 -1.02 7.27
C LYS A 38 -27.57 -2.02 7.45
N PRO A 39 -27.12 -2.72 6.39
CA PRO A 39 -25.96 -3.58 6.48
C PRO A 39 -24.81 -2.72 7.00
N ALA A 40 -24.23 -3.14 8.13
CA ALA A 40 -23.08 -2.47 8.70
C ALA A 40 -22.08 -2.30 7.57
N LEU A 41 -21.78 -1.04 7.21
CA LEU A 41 -20.69 -0.79 6.27
C LEU A 41 -19.50 -1.54 6.83
N ASP A 42 -18.90 -2.38 5.99
CA ASP A 42 -17.75 -3.18 6.38
C ASP A 42 -16.54 -2.24 6.53
N LEU A 43 -16.54 -1.51 7.65
CA LEU A 43 -15.52 -0.55 8.05
C LEU A 43 -14.17 -1.27 8.11
N PHE A 44 -14.17 -2.55 8.48
CA PHE A 44 -13.01 -3.41 8.48
C PHE A 44 -12.49 -3.67 7.07
N ALA A 45 -13.34 -3.94 6.08
CA ALA A 45 -12.91 -4.07 4.69
C ALA A 45 -12.33 -2.75 4.13
N ILE A 46 -12.92 -1.61 4.48
CA ILE A 46 -12.42 -0.29 4.06
C ILE A 46 -11.07 0.00 4.73
N TRP A 47 -10.97 -0.22 6.04
CA TRP A 47 -9.74 -0.03 6.79
C TRP A 47 -8.62 -0.93 6.28
N ASN A 48 -8.89 -2.22 6.12
CA ASN A 48 -7.92 -3.20 5.66
C ASN A 48 -7.37 -2.80 4.27
N ARG A 49 -8.24 -2.36 3.37
CA ARG A 49 -7.84 -1.88 2.05
C ARG A 49 -6.95 -0.63 2.10
N THR A 50 -7.28 0.33 2.96
CA THR A 50 -6.43 1.53 3.14
C THR A 50 -5.09 1.20 3.79
N LEU A 51 -5.06 0.24 4.71
CA LEU A 51 -3.85 -0.17 5.41
C LEU A 51 -2.89 -0.91 4.46
N TRP A 52 -3.44 -1.78 3.61
CA TRP A 52 -2.68 -2.48 2.56
C TRP A 52 -2.09 -1.53 1.53
N GLN A 53 -2.75 -0.42 1.23
CA GLN A 53 -2.28 0.56 0.26
C GLN A 53 -0.99 1.27 0.69
N ALA A 54 -0.72 1.37 2.00
CA ALA A 54 0.52 1.91 2.55
C ALA A 54 1.64 0.86 2.68
N VAL A 55 1.28 -0.39 2.95
CA VAL A 55 2.24 -1.49 3.12
C VAL A 55 2.81 -1.96 1.77
N ALA A 56 2.00 -1.97 0.72
CA ALA A 56 2.42 -2.37 -0.63
C ALA A 56 3.64 -1.58 -1.18
N PRO A 57 3.68 -0.23 -1.17
CA PRO A 57 4.84 0.51 -1.66
C PRO A 57 6.08 0.32 -0.79
N CYS A 58 5.91 0.20 0.53
CA CYS A 58 7.03 -0.05 1.44
C CYS A 58 7.70 -1.40 1.16
N LEU A 59 6.90 -2.48 1.04
CA LEU A 59 7.39 -3.81 0.66
C LEU A 59 7.99 -3.84 -0.74
N ALA A 60 7.42 -3.11 -1.68
CA ALA A 60 7.97 -3.02 -3.04
C ALA A 60 9.37 -2.39 -3.03
N VAL A 61 9.56 -1.29 -2.30
CA VAL A 61 10.86 -0.60 -2.21
C VAL A 61 11.90 -1.45 -1.50
N THR A 62 11.55 -2.11 -0.38
CA THR A 62 12.49 -2.97 0.34
C THR A 62 12.90 -4.19 -0.48
N LEU A 63 11.96 -4.81 -1.19
CA LEU A 63 12.25 -5.93 -2.08
C LEU A 63 13.12 -5.48 -3.25
N PHE A 64 12.81 -4.33 -3.86
CA PHE A 64 13.59 -3.80 -4.96
C PHE A 64 15.02 -3.48 -4.55
N LEU A 65 15.22 -2.83 -3.39
CA LEU A 65 16.55 -2.55 -2.84
C LEU A 65 17.28 -3.84 -2.47
N GLY A 66 16.60 -4.82 -1.86
CA GLY A 66 17.20 -6.11 -1.51
C GLY A 66 17.65 -6.91 -2.74
N VAL A 67 16.85 -6.90 -3.81
CA VAL A 67 17.23 -7.50 -5.09
C VAL A 67 18.42 -6.76 -5.69
N TRP A 68 18.40 -5.42 -5.67
CA TRP A 68 19.48 -4.61 -6.23
C TRP A 68 20.81 -4.85 -5.50
N THR A 69 20.82 -4.88 -4.17
CA THR A 69 22.05 -5.14 -3.39
C THR A 69 22.58 -6.54 -3.64
N PHE A 70 21.70 -7.53 -3.77
CA PHE A 70 22.10 -8.90 -4.10
C PHE A 70 22.73 -9.01 -5.49
N LEU A 71 22.16 -8.35 -6.50
CA LEU A 71 22.76 -8.32 -7.84
C LEU A 71 24.08 -7.52 -7.87
N ALA A 72 24.16 -6.39 -7.16
CA ALA A 72 25.37 -5.60 -7.06
C ALA A 72 26.51 -6.38 -6.42
N GLN A 73 26.25 -7.06 -5.30
CA GLN A 73 27.25 -7.88 -4.61
C GLN A 73 27.68 -9.10 -5.45
N ARG A 74 26.77 -9.70 -6.21
CA ARG A 74 27.12 -10.75 -7.18
C ARG A 74 28.07 -10.24 -8.26
N ASN A 75 27.88 -9.00 -8.71
CA ASN A 75 28.74 -8.40 -9.72
C ASN A 75 30.14 -8.11 -9.17
N ASP A 76 30.25 -7.60 -7.94
CA ASP A 76 31.55 -7.34 -7.29
C ASP A 76 32.34 -8.63 -7.07
N ASN A 77 31.72 -9.68 -6.52
CA ASN A 77 32.35 -11.00 -6.38
C ASN A 77 32.81 -11.58 -7.72
N SER A 78 32.05 -11.34 -8.80
CA SER A 78 32.43 -11.79 -10.15
C SER A 78 33.64 -11.01 -10.69
N ARG A 79 33.74 -9.71 -10.39
CA ARG A 79 34.88 -8.86 -10.77
C ARG A 79 36.16 -9.23 -10.01
N GLU A 80 36.05 -9.53 -8.72
CA GLU A 80 37.18 -10.04 -7.93
C GLU A 80 37.67 -11.38 -8.47
N THR A 81 36.76 -12.29 -8.81
CA THR A 81 37.11 -13.58 -9.43
C THR A 81 37.81 -13.38 -10.78
N LEU A 82 37.31 -12.47 -11.63
CA LEU A 82 37.94 -12.14 -12.92
C LEU A 82 39.33 -11.49 -12.75
N ALA A 83 39.50 -10.63 -11.75
CA ALA A 83 40.78 -10.01 -11.46
C ALA A 83 41.81 -11.07 -11.03
N ALA A 84 41.42 -12.00 -10.15
CA ALA A 84 42.27 -13.11 -9.74
C ALA A 84 42.63 -14.05 -10.91
N ASP A 85 41.68 -14.35 -11.78
CA ASP A 85 41.90 -15.21 -12.95
C ASP A 85 42.80 -14.54 -14.00
N LEU A 86 42.67 -13.21 -14.15
CA LEU A 86 43.55 -12.39 -15.01
C LEU A 86 44.98 -12.38 -14.47
N GLU A 87 45.17 -12.13 -13.18
CA GLU A 87 46.50 -12.17 -12.54
C GLU A 87 47.15 -13.54 -12.75
N ASN A 88 46.41 -14.62 -12.47
CA ASN A 88 46.88 -15.97 -12.70
C ASN A 88 47.29 -16.21 -14.17
N SER A 89 46.50 -15.72 -15.14
CA SER A 89 46.82 -15.85 -16.57
C SER A 89 48.06 -15.07 -17.00
N LEU A 90 48.38 -13.96 -16.33
CA LEU A 90 49.56 -13.13 -16.62
C LEU A 90 50.83 -13.69 -15.98
N TYR A 91 50.73 -14.28 -14.79
CA TYR A 91 51.87 -14.86 -14.08
C TYR A 91 52.18 -16.30 -14.52
N ALA A 92 51.19 -17.09 -14.98
CA ALA A 92 51.42 -18.47 -15.41
C ALA A 92 52.47 -18.63 -16.54
N PRO A 93 52.55 -17.73 -17.55
CA PRO A 93 53.64 -17.75 -18.52
C PRO A 93 54.98 -17.35 -17.90
N LEU A 94 54.98 -16.41 -16.95
CA LEU A 94 56.20 -15.89 -16.33
C LEU A 94 56.87 -16.95 -15.43
N ASP A 95 56.08 -17.71 -14.69
CA ASP A 95 56.56 -18.83 -13.88
C ASP A 95 57.16 -19.95 -14.76
N ASN A 96 56.59 -20.20 -15.94
CA ASN A 96 57.17 -21.17 -16.89
C ASN A 96 58.53 -20.71 -17.45
N GLN A 97 58.72 -19.39 -17.59
CA GLN A 97 59.96 -18.83 -18.14
C GLN A 97 61.11 -18.88 -17.11
N THR A 98 60.80 -18.80 -15.82
CA THR A 98 61.80 -18.96 -14.75
C THR A 98 62.26 -20.41 -14.52
N GLU A 99 61.43 -21.39 -14.88
CA GLU A 99 61.73 -22.83 -14.71
C GLU A 99 62.53 -23.43 -15.90
N THR A 100 62.83 -22.65 -16.94
CA THR A 100 63.52 -23.13 -18.15
C THR A 100 65.01 -22.73 -18.26
N TRP A 101 65.63 -22.32 -17.14
CA TRP A 101 67.07 -22.07 -17.02
C TRP A 101 67.77 -23.11 -16.14
#